data_AF-A0A0S8HHI7-F1
#
_entry.id   AF-A0A0S8HHI7-F1
#
_cell.length_a   1.000
_cell.length_b   1.000
_cell.length_c   1.000
_cell.angle_alpha   90.00
_cell.angle_beta   90.00
_cell.angle_gamma   90.00
#
_symmetry.space_group_name_H-M   'P 1'
#
loop_
_entity.id
_entity.type
_entity.pdbx_description
1 polymer ?
#
loop_
_entity_poly.entity_id
_entity_poly.type
_entity_poly.pdbx_seq_one_letter_code
_entity_poly.pdbx_strand_id
1 'polypeptide(L)'
;MISKEKIEKLICEKIELEEQLGDQAGGSGHLSFVEYDLEWIGKPQKTEEGYVVEYRYTLVISTEFTIYPDNPPYTYPKSGTIIIKTE
;
A
#
# COMPACT_ATOMS: atom_id res chain seq x y z
N MET A 1 6.55 19.72 13.79
CA MET A 1 7.25 18.62 13.08
C MET A 1 6.28 17.44 13.05
N ILE A 2 5.99 16.90 11.87
CA ILE A 2 5.06 15.76 11.78
C ILE A 2 5.74 14.50 12.33
N SER A 3 5.00 13.69 13.10
CA SER A 3 5.54 12.44 13.64
C SER A 3 5.60 11.35 12.57
N LYS A 4 6.56 10.44 12.70
CA LYS A 4 6.69 9.27 11.83
C LYS A 4 5.40 8.43 11.82
N GLU A 5 4.82 8.21 13.00
CA GLU A 5 3.57 7.46 13.17
C GLU A 5 2.40 8.08 12.39
N LYS A 6 2.30 9.42 12.37
CA LYS A 6 1.26 10.12 11.62
C LYS A 6 1.46 9.96 10.11
N ILE A 7 2.70 10.00 9.63
CA ILE A 7 3.03 9.78 8.22
C ILE A 7 2.67 8.35 7.81
N GLU A 8 3.07 7.37 8.61
CA GLU A 8 2.81 5.95 8.35
C GLU A 8 1.31 5.68 8.27
N LYS A 9 0.54 6.18 9.24
CA LYS A 9 -0.93 6.07 9.23
C LYS A 9 -1.56 6.66 7.95
N LEU A 10 -1.14 7.85 7.54
CA LEU A 10 -1.68 8.49 6.33
C LEU A 10 -1.32 7.72 5.05
N ILE A 11 -0.14 7.09 5.01
CA ILE A 11 0.28 6.23 3.89
C ILE A 11 -0.56 4.96 3.86
N CYS A 12 -0.76 4.30 5.01
CA CYS A 12 -1.61 3.12 5.13
C CYS A 12 -3.05 3.41 4.65
N GLU A 13 -3.66 4.48 5.16
CA GLU A 13 -5.00 4.91 4.75
C GLU A 13 -5.09 5.18 3.24
N LYS A 14 -4.05 5.77 2.65
CA LYS A 14 -3.98 6.03 1.20
C LYS A 14 -3.89 4.73 0.40
N ILE A 15 -3.05 3.79 0.80
CA ILE A 15 -2.91 2.48 0.14
C ILE A 15 -4.23 1.70 0.24
N GLU A 16 -4.86 1.68 1.41
CA GLU A 16 -6.17 1.04 1.63
C GLU A 16 -7.25 1.57 0.69
N LEU A 17 -7.30 2.90 0.50
CA LEU A 17 -8.25 3.55 -0.40
C LEU A 17 -7.97 3.26 -1.89
N GLU A 18 -6.70 3.15 -2.28
CA GLU A 18 -6.31 2.96 -3.68
C GLU A 18 -6.41 1.50 -4.13
N GLU A 19 -6.04 0.56 -3.27
CA GLU A 19 -5.78 -0.83 -3.66
C GLU A 19 -6.95 -1.79 -3.37
N GLN A 20 -8.05 -1.30 -2.78
CA GLN A 20 -9.24 -2.10 -2.46
C GLN A 20 -8.86 -3.40 -1.71
N LEU A 21 -8.15 -3.24 -0.59
CA LEU A 21 -7.65 -4.38 0.18
C LEU A 21 -8.77 -5.30 0.69
N GLY A 22 -8.39 -6.53 1.01
CA GLY A 22 -9.29 -7.54 1.56
C GLY A 22 -9.81 -8.52 0.50
N ASP A 23 -10.96 -9.13 0.81
CA ASP A 23 -11.58 -10.13 -0.05
C ASP A 23 -12.17 -9.53 -1.32
N GLN A 24 -11.83 -10.13 -2.45
CA GLN A 24 -12.26 -9.75 -3.78
C GLN A 24 -12.87 -10.95 -4.50
N ALA A 25 -14.10 -10.80 -5.00
CA ALA A 25 -14.77 -11.79 -5.84
C ALA A 25 -14.51 -11.47 -7.32
N GLY A 26 -13.75 -12.32 -8.00
CA GLY A 26 -13.48 -12.17 -9.43
C GLY A 26 -14.71 -12.42 -10.30
N GLY A 27 -14.70 -11.92 -11.54
CA GLY A 27 -15.85 -12.03 -12.46
C GLY A 27 -16.26 -13.47 -12.82
N SER A 28 -15.40 -14.46 -12.57
CA SER A 28 -15.71 -15.88 -12.74
C SER A 28 -16.24 -16.56 -11.48
N GLY A 29 -16.36 -15.84 -10.35
CA GLY A 29 -16.77 -16.39 -9.06
C GLY A 29 -15.63 -16.92 -8.17
N HIS A 30 -14.37 -16.72 -8.57
CA HIS A 30 -13.20 -17.11 -7.77
C HIS A 30 -12.90 -16.06 -6.69
N LEU A 31 -12.43 -16.54 -5.53
CA LEU A 31 -12.03 -15.68 -4.42
C LEU A 31 -10.55 -15.33 -4.51
N SER A 32 -10.26 -14.05 -4.27
CA SER A 32 -8.92 -13.51 -4.10
C SER A 32 -8.85 -12.62 -2.88
N PHE A 33 -7.66 -12.49 -2.31
CA PHE A 33 -7.38 -11.64 -1.16
C PHE A 33 -6.21 -10.73 -1.52
N VAL A 34 -6.40 -9.43 -1.32
CA VAL A 34 -5.40 -8.40 -1.63
C VAL A 34 -4.91 -7.78 -0.33
N GLU A 35 -3.60 -7.84 -0.11
CA GLU A 35 -2.91 -7.20 1.00
C GLU A 35 -1.69 -6.43 0.48
N TYR A 36 -1.02 -5.69 1.37
CA TYR A 36 0.23 -5.01 1.05
C TYR A 36 1.27 -5.19 2.14
N ASP A 37 2.52 -5.17 1.74
CA ASP A 37 3.68 -5.07 2.63
C ASP A 37 4.36 -3.70 2.42
N LEU A 38 4.44 -2.89 3.48
CA LEU A 38 5.05 -1.57 3.42
C LEU A 38 6.55 -1.68 3.59
N GLU A 39 7.28 -1.52 2.49
CA GLU A 39 8.72 -1.77 2.45
C GLU A 39 9.53 -0.56 2.93
N TRP A 40 9.10 0.65 2.56
CA TRP A 40 9.90 1.85 2.80
C TRP A 40 9.07 3.13 2.84
N ILE A 41 9.42 4.00 3.79
CA ILE A 41 8.94 5.38 3.89
C ILE A 41 10.16 6.31 3.78
N GLY A 42 10.08 7.24 2.84
CA GLY A 42 11.08 8.28 2.63
C GLY A 42 11.08 9.35 3.70
N LYS A 43 12.17 10.13 3.75
CA LYS A 43 12.24 11.29 4.63
C LYS A 43 11.29 12.38 4.12
N PRO A 44 10.51 13.04 4.99
CA PRO A 44 9.68 14.16 4.58
C PRO A 44 10.50 15.29 3.97
N GLN A 45 10.12 15.71 2.77
CA GLN A 45 10.71 16.85 2.08
C GLN A 45 9.76 18.04 2.19
N LYS A 46 10.25 19.17 2.69
CA LYS A 46 9.43 20.38 2.85
C LYS A 46 9.16 20.99 1.47
N THR A 47 7.92 21.37 1.21
CA THR A 47 7.47 22.08 0.01
C THR A 47 6.66 23.32 0.39
N GLU A 48 6.23 24.12 -0.60
CA GLU A 48 5.37 25.29 -0.36
C GLU A 48 4.01 24.91 0.24
N GLU A 49 3.50 23.72 -0.07
CA GLU A 49 2.19 23.23 0.36
C GLU A 49 2.24 22.38 1.65
N GLY A 50 3.43 22.10 2.19
CA GLY A 50 3.62 21.29 3.40
C GLY A 50 4.82 20.35 3.31
N TYR A 51 4.59 19.04 3.41
CA TYR A 51 5.61 18.00 3.26
C TYR A 51 5.22 16.97 2.22
N VAL A 52 6.15 16.61 1.34
CA VAL A 52 6.03 15.46 0.43
C VAL A 52 6.77 14.28 1.03
N VAL A 53 6.13 13.12 1.04
CA VAL A 53 6.73 11.86 1.48
C VAL A 53 6.55 10.83 0.37
N GLU A 54 7.67 10.26 -0.07
CA GLU A 54 7.70 9.10 -0.96
C GLU A 54 7.56 7.81 -0.14
N TYR A 55 6.87 6.81 -0.69
CA TYR A 55 6.74 5.50 -0.07
C TYR A 55 6.76 4.38 -1.11
N ARG A 56 7.13 3.17 -0.67
CA ARG A 56 7.17 1.95 -1.48
C ARG A 56 6.52 0.81 -0.71
N TYR A 57 5.76 0.01 -1.43
CA TYR A 57 5.06 -1.14 -0.88
C TYR A 57 4.93 -2.21 -1.97
N THR A 58 4.77 -3.45 -1.56
CA THR A 58 4.45 -4.55 -2.46
C THR A 58 3.03 -5.00 -2.22
N LEU A 59 2.20 -4.99 -3.26
CA LEU A 59 0.90 -5.68 -3.20
C LEU A 59 1.11 -7.17 -3.29
N VAL A 60 0.37 -7.90 -2.46
CA VAL A 60 0.34 -9.35 -2.46
C VAL A 60 -1.10 -9.77 -2.74
N ILE A 61 -1.28 -10.54 -3.80
CA ILE A 61 -2.57 -11.06 -4.25
C ILE A 61 -2.54 -12.57 -4.11
N SER A 62 -3.30 -13.07 -3.14
CA SER A 62 -3.53 -14.49 -2.93
C SER A 62 -4.87 -14.88 -3.53
N THR A 63 -5.00 -16.13 -3.96
CA THR A 63 -6.26 -16.71 -4.43
C THR A 63 -6.53 -17.99 -3.66
N GLU A 64 -7.73 -18.55 -3.83
CA GLU A 64 -8.06 -19.89 -3.29
C GLU A 64 -7.12 -21.01 -3.79
N PHE A 65 -6.33 -20.75 -4.83
CA PHE A 65 -5.35 -21.69 -5.40
C PHE A 65 -3.90 -21.38 -4.99
N THR A 66 -3.67 -20.39 -4.12
CA THR A 66 -2.33 -20.05 -3.64
C THR A 66 -1.80 -21.16 -2.73
N ILE A 67 -0.75 -21.85 -3.17
CA ILE A 67 -0.13 -22.99 -2.48
C ILE A 67 1.38 -22.81 -2.55
N TYR A 68 2.07 -22.78 -1.42
CA TYR A 68 3.54 -22.70 -1.42
C TYR A 68 4.19 -24.08 -1.45
N PRO A 69 5.28 -24.28 -2.23
CA PRO A 69 5.91 -23.32 -3.14
C PRO A 69 5.36 -23.35 -4.59
N ASP A 70 4.41 -24.23 -4.90
CA ASP A 70 4.03 -24.58 -6.27
C ASP A 70 3.28 -23.46 -7.02
N ASN A 71 2.47 -22.66 -6.31
CA ASN A 71 1.72 -21.51 -6.80
C ASN A 71 1.69 -20.39 -5.73
N PRO A 72 2.81 -19.67 -5.53
CA PRO A 72 2.88 -18.58 -4.56
C PRO A 72 1.95 -17.42 -4.98
N PRO A 73 1.63 -16.49 -4.05
CA PRO A 73 0.83 -15.32 -4.36
C PRO A 73 1.54 -14.42 -5.36
N TYR A 74 0.75 -13.67 -6.11
CA TYR A 74 1.27 -12.69 -7.05
C TYR A 74 1.72 -11.46 -6.28
N THR A 75 2.92 -10.97 -6.57
CA THR A 75 3.48 -9.79 -5.91
C THR A 75 3.73 -8.68 -6.93
N TYR A 76 3.33 -7.45 -6.59
CA TYR A 76 3.49 -6.27 -7.45
C TYR A 76 4.10 -5.12 -6.65
N PRO A 77 5.38 -4.77 -6.89
CA PRO A 77 5.99 -3.63 -6.24
C PRO A 77 5.39 -2.32 -6.78
N LYS A 78 5.07 -1.40 -5.88
CA LYS A 78 4.50 -0.10 -6.18
C LYS A 78 5.18 0.99 -5.37
N SER A 79 5.05 2.21 -5.85
CA SER A 79 5.57 3.41 -5.18
C SER A 79 4.58 4.55 -5.33
N GLY A 80 4.52 5.42 -4.34
CA GLY A 80 3.65 6.58 -4.36
C GLY A 80 4.24 7.76 -3.61
N THR A 81 3.52 8.88 -3.69
CA THR A 81 3.81 10.11 -2.97
C THR A 81 2.55 10.59 -2.26
N ILE A 82 2.70 11.06 -1.02
CA ILE A 82 1.65 11.75 -0.28
C ILE A 82 2.08 13.18 0.05
N ILE A 83 1.17 14.13 -0.14
CA ILE A 83 1.35 15.53 0.25
C ILE A 83 0.63 15.72 1.59
N ILE A 84 1.38 16.10 2.61
CA ILE A 84 0.87 16.36 3.96
C ILE A 84 0.89 17.85 4.20
N LYS A 85 -0.29 18.47 4.14
CA LYS A 85 -0.47 19.90 4.36
C LYS A 85 -0.16 20.26 5.82
N THR A 86 0.62 21.32 6.00
CA THR A 86 0.75 21.97 7.30
C THR A 86 -0.22 23.14 7.33
N GLU A 87 -1.24 23.05 8.16
CA GLU A 87 -2.06 24.20 8.55
C GLU A 87 -1.24 25.20 9.38
#